data_AF-A0A1V5MTT2-F1
#
_entry.id   AF-A0A1V5MTT2-F1
#
_cell.length_a   1.000
_cell.length_b   1.000
_cell.length_c   1.000
_cell.angle_alpha   90.00
_cell.angle_beta   90.00
_cell.angle_gamma   90.00
#
_symmetry.space_group_name_H-M   'P 1'
#
loop_
_entity.id
_entity.type
_entity.pdbx_description
1 polymer ?
#
loop_
_entity_poly.entity_id
_entity_poly.type
_entity_poly.pdbx_seq_one_letter_code
_entity_poly.pdbx_strand_id
1 'polypeptide(L)'
;MSSKKNTREEIQNLISQNRMEEALQSLQHSGNDSLWYQNARAVCLMRSGEPKKAAEILSGYVYKKNTVVFNANIPLVIKINCVTAMLLEGNVAGALNILNNIEGNHALIQKVRDAVRNWRRREPLWRRISMRLGMFPFERPVRLDFTPGEIDLDGNDSETPTR
;
A
#
# COMPACT_ATOMS: atom_id res chain seq x y z
N MET A 1 12.45 17.22 -23.33
CA MET A 1 11.69 17.06 -22.06
C MET A 1 10.27 16.47 -22.21
N SER A 2 9.84 16.05 -23.42
CA SER A 2 8.46 15.55 -23.65
C SER A 2 8.24 14.07 -23.28
N SER A 3 9.26 13.21 -23.41
CA SER A 3 9.10 11.75 -23.29
C SER A 3 8.70 11.23 -21.89
N LYS A 4 9.16 11.86 -20.79
CA LYS A 4 8.92 11.34 -19.43
C LYS A 4 7.50 11.55 -18.93
N LYS A 5 6.85 12.65 -19.35
CA LYS A 5 5.47 12.96 -18.96
C LYS A 5 4.49 11.98 -19.61
N ASN A 6 4.70 11.70 -20.90
CA ASN A 6 3.93 10.74 -21.67
C ASN A 6 4.00 9.32 -21.06
N THR A 7 5.18 8.87 -20.61
CA THR A 7 5.34 7.55 -19.97
C THR A 7 4.58 7.44 -18.63
N ARG A 8 4.55 8.49 -17.81
CA ARG A 8 3.79 8.46 -16.55
C ARG A 8 2.29 8.39 -16.82
N GLU A 9 1.79 9.21 -17.73
CA GLU A 9 0.37 9.22 -18.13
C GLU A 9 -0.06 7.88 -18.72
N GLU A 10 0.79 7.26 -19.55
CA GLU A 10 0.57 5.92 -20.08
C GLU A 10 0.46 4.86 -18.97
N ILE A 11 1.41 4.84 -18.02
CA ILE A 11 1.38 3.93 -16.87
C ILE A 11 0.12 4.16 -16.03
N GLN A 12 -0.26 5.41 -15.78
CA GLN A 12 -1.49 5.73 -15.04
C GLN A 12 -2.73 5.19 -15.76
N ASN A 13 -2.79 5.33 -17.08
CA ASN A 13 -3.90 4.83 -17.89
C ASN A 13 -3.96 3.29 -17.91
N LEU A 14 -2.82 2.62 -18.02
CA LEU A 14 -2.77 1.15 -17.89
C LEU A 14 -3.27 0.71 -16.52
N ILE A 15 -2.89 1.43 -15.45
CA ILE A 15 -3.31 1.11 -14.09
C ILE A 15 -4.82 1.34 -13.89
N SER A 16 -5.38 2.42 -14.42
CA SER A 16 -6.82 2.70 -14.33
C SER A 16 -7.67 1.68 -15.11
N GLN A 17 -7.12 1.10 -16.18
CA GLN A 17 -7.74 0.04 -16.98
C GLN A 17 -7.51 -1.38 -16.41
N ASN A 18 -6.90 -1.50 -15.23
CA ASN A 18 -6.55 -2.78 -14.62
C ASN A 18 -5.58 -3.66 -15.45
N ARG A 19 -4.79 -3.06 -16.34
CA ARG A 19 -3.79 -3.73 -17.21
C ARG A 19 -2.44 -3.80 -16.50
N MET A 20 -2.40 -4.58 -15.41
CA MET A 20 -1.27 -4.59 -14.47
C MET A 20 0.03 -5.12 -15.07
N GLU A 21 -0.04 -6.15 -15.91
CA GLU A 21 1.14 -6.76 -16.55
C GLU A 21 1.83 -5.77 -17.48
N GLU A 22 1.05 -5.09 -18.32
CA GLU A 22 1.55 -4.07 -19.25
C GLU A 22 2.10 -2.85 -18.49
N ALA A 23 1.42 -2.42 -17.42
CA ALA A 23 1.93 -1.37 -16.55
C ALA A 23 3.28 -1.75 -15.93
N LEU A 24 3.43 -2.99 -15.43
CA LEU A 24 4.70 -3.49 -14.89
C LEU A 24 5.79 -3.56 -15.96
N GLN A 25 5.46 -3.99 -17.18
CA GLN A 25 6.39 -3.99 -18.29
C GLN A 25 6.87 -2.55 -18.59
N SER A 26 5.97 -1.57 -18.71
CA SER A 26 6.33 -0.17 -18.94
C SER A 26 7.16 0.41 -17.79
N LEU A 27 6.83 0.08 -16.54
CA LEU A 27 7.61 0.46 -15.36
C LEU A 27 9.03 -0.13 -15.38
N GLN A 28 9.20 -1.37 -15.85
CA GLN A 28 10.51 -2.00 -15.98
C GLN A 28 11.36 -1.32 -17.08
N HIS A 29 10.76 -1.07 -18.25
CA HIS A 29 11.46 -0.43 -19.37
C HIS A 29 11.90 1.00 -19.07
N SER A 30 11.18 1.73 -18.22
CA SER A 30 11.55 3.09 -17.84
C SER A 30 12.86 3.20 -17.05
N GLY A 31 13.29 2.12 -16.37
CA GLY A 31 14.49 2.10 -15.51
C GLY A 31 14.51 3.17 -14.42
N ASN A 32 13.36 3.71 -14.02
CA ASN A 32 13.26 4.87 -13.13
C ASN A 32 12.98 4.46 -11.68
N ASP A 33 13.83 4.92 -10.75
CA ASP A 33 13.74 4.58 -9.33
C ASP A 33 13.16 5.69 -8.45
N SER A 34 12.51 6.69 -9.05
CA SER A 34 11.79 7.70 -8.26
C SER A 34 10.65 7.08 -7.46
N LEU A 35 10.32 7.70 -6.33
CA LEU A 35 9.27 7.24 -5.41
C LEU A 35 7.93 6.97 -6.11
N TRP A 36 7.58 7.78 -7.12
CA TRP A 36 6.36 7.59 -7.90
C TRP A 36 6.36 6.26 -8.66
N TYR A 37 7.45 5.92 -9.34
CA TYR A 37 7.56 4.69 -10.13
C TYR A 37 7.58 3.45 -9.24
N GLN A 38 8.26 3.54 -8.09
CA GLN A 38 8.35 2.44 -7.13
C GLN A 38 7.01 2.22 -6.42
N ASN A 39 6.29 3.30 -6.11
CA ASN A 39 4.92 3.24 -5.62
C ASN A 39 3.96 2.61 -6.65
N ALA A 40 4.01 3.07 -7.91
CA ALA A 40 3.21 2.49 -8.99
C ALA A 40 3.49 1.00 -9.19
N ARG A 41 4.77 0.60 -9.16
CA ARG A 41 5.18 -0.81 -9.22
C ARG A 41 4.58 -1.63 -8.07
N ALA A 42 4.65 -1.12 -6.85
CA ALA A 42 4.08 -1.79 -5.70
C ALA A 42 2.55 -1.91 -5.78
N VAL A 43 1.86 -0.88 -6.28
CA VAL A 43 0.40 -0.94 -6.54
C VAL A 43 0.06 -2.03 -7.55
N CYS A 44 0.79 -2.11 -8.66
CA CYS A 44 0.57 -3.18 -9.64
C CYS A 44 0.82 -4.57 -9.02
N LEU A 45 1.90 -4.74 -8.26
CA LEU A 45 2.22 -6.00 -7.59
C LEU A 45 1.12 -6.42 -6.59
N MET A 46 0.60 -5.50 -5.77
CA MET A 46 -0.52 -5.80 -4.88
C MET A 46 -1.75 -6.27 -5.65
N ARG A 47 -2.09 -5.60 -6.75
CA ARG A 47 -3.28 -5.91 -7.57
C ARG A 47 -3.13 -7.19 -8.39
N SER A 48 -1.90 -7.57 -8.74
CA SER A 48 -1.57 -8.83 -9.43
C SER A 48 -1.33 -10.02 -8.50
N GLY A 49 -1.58 -9.90 -7.19
CA GLY A 49 -1.45 -11.01 -6.25
C GLY A 49 -0.03 -11.27 -5.75
N GLU A 50 0.86 -10.27 -5.85
CA GLU A 50 2.26 -10.32 -5.41
C GLU A 50 2.54 -9.33 -4.24
N PRO A 51 1.74 -9.36 -3.14
CA PRO A 51 1.81 -8.34 -2.08
C PRO A 51 3.13 -8.36 -1.32
N LYS A 52 3.80 -9.53 -1.24
CA LYS A 52 5.12 -9.66 -0.61
C LYS A 52 6.17 -8.79 -1.27
N LYS A 53 6.28 -8.88 -2.61
CA LYS A 53 7.21 -8.06 -3.40
C LYS A 53 6.88 -6.57 -3.25
N ALA A 54 5.59 -6.23 -3.19
CA ALA A 54 5.16 -4.85 -2.95
C ALA A 54 5.60 -4.35 -1.55
N ALA A 55 5.43 -5.16 -0.51
CA ALA A 55 5.84 -4.82 0.85
C ALA A 55 7.36 -4.64 0.97
N GLU A 56 8.15 -5.50 0.34
CA GLU A 56 9.61 -5.41 0.28
C GLU A 56 10.06 -4.09 -0.36
N ILE A 57 9.49 -3.71 -1.51
CA ILE A 57 9.79 -2.43 -2.17
C ILE A 57 9.45 -1.24 -1.26
N LEU A 58 8.22 -1.20 -0.75
CA LEU A 58 7.72 -0.02 -0.02
C LEU A 58 8.39 0.14 1.35
N SER A 59 8.63 -0.96 2.06
CA SER A 59 9.30 -0.93 3.37
C SER A 59 10.73 -0.40 3.27
N GLY A 60 11.42 -0.65 2.15
CA GLY A 60 12.74 -0.08 1.86
C GLY A 60 12.77 1.45 1.80
N TYR A 61 11.61 2.10 1.60
CA TYR A 61 11.46 3.56 1.67
C TYR A 61 10.92 4.04 3.01
N VAL A 62 9.91 3.34 3.56
CA VAL A 62 9.24 3.71 4.81
C VAL A 62 10.19 3.65 6.02
N TYR A 63 11.13 2.71 6.02
CA TYR A 63 12.18 2.64 7.04
C TYR A 63 13.47 3.29 6.54
N LYS A 64 14.22 3.91 7.45
CA LYS A 64 15.60 4.32 7.15
C LYS A 64 16.44 3.06 6.90
N LYS A 65 17.30 3.12 5.90
CA LYS A 65 18.16 1.99 5.46
C LYS A 65 18.85 1.30 6.65
N ASN A 66 18.74 -0.02 6.72
CA ASN A 66 19.32 -0.88 7.78
C ASN A 66 18.84 -0.56 9.20
N THR A 67 17.66 0.03 9.36
CA THR A 67 17.08 0.32 10.68
C THR A 67 15.59 -0.02 10.71
N VAL A 68 15.02 -0.03 11.90
CA VAL A 68 13.56 -0.10 12.13
C VAL A 68 12.94 1.29 12.35
N VAL A 69 13.70 2.37 12.10
CA VAL A 69 13.27 3.75 12.33
C VAL A 69 12.52 4.28 11.11
N PHE A 70 11.35 4.89 11.31
CA PHE A 70 10.57 5.47 10.23
C PHE A 70 11.29 6.64 9.54
N ASN A 71 11.11 6.71 8.23
CA ASN A 71 11.52 7.85 7.42
C ASN A 71 10.36 8.87 7.36
N ALA A 72 10.52 9.98 8.09
CA ALA A 72 9.50 11.02 8.20
C ALA A 72 9.20 11.69 6.85
N ASN A 73 10.18 11.78 5.95
CA ASN A 73 10.12 12.52 4.68
C ASN A 73 9.43 11.76 3.54
N ILE A 74 8.85 10.60 3.82
CA ILE A 74 8.16 9.78 2.82
C ILE A 74 6.71 10.25 2.67
N PRO A 75 6.21 10.43 1.43
CA PRO A 75 4.81 10.73 1.16
C PRO A 75 3.86 9.79 1.89
N LEU A 76 2.77 10.35 2.41
CA LEU A 76 1.79 9.62 3.22
C LEU A 76 1.23 8.40 2.46
N VAL A 77 0.93 8.55 1.17
CA VAL A 77 0.41 7.47 0.31
C VAL A 77 1.34 6.26 0.26
N ILE A 78 2.66 6.46 0.25
CA ILE A 78 3.63 5.35 0.26
C ILE A 78 3.57 4.58 1.57
N LYS A 79 3.40 5.27 2.71
CA LYS A 79 3.22 4.62 4.02
C LYS A 79 1.92 3.81 4.04
N ILE A 80 0.82 4.37 3.52
CA ILE A 80 -0.47 3.67 3.46
C ILE A 80 -0.41 2.45 2.54
N ASN A 81 0.24 2.56 1.38
CA ASN A 81 0.45 1.43 0.47
C ASN A 81 1.33 0.35 1.10
N CYS A 82 2.34 0.74 1.90
CA CYS A 82 3.18 -0.22 2.62
C CYS A 82 2.37 -1.02 3.63
N VAL A 83 1.54 -0.33 4.43
CA VAL A 83 0.57 -0.97 5.34
C VAL A 83 -0.33 -1.93 4.56
N THR A 84 -0.90 -1.46 3.44
CA THR A 84 -1.81 -2.25 2.60
C THR A 84 -1.14 -3.53 2.08
N ALA A 85 0.09 -3.44 1.59
CA ALA A 85 0.86 -4.59 1.11
C ALA A 85 1.15 -5.59 2.24
N MET A 86 1.59 -5.11 3.41
CA MET A 86 1.84 -5.96 4.57
C MET A 86 0.58 -6.68 5.07
N LEU A 87 -0.58 -6.01 5.04
CA LEU A 87 -1.86 -6.61 5.38
C LEU A 87 -2.25 -7.72 4.39
N LEU A 88 -2.06 -7.50 3.09
CA LEU A 88 -2.34 -8.48 2.05
C LEU A 88 -1.42 -9.71 2.11
N GLU A 89 -0.16 -9.53 2.51
CA GLU A 89 0.78 -10.64 2.73
C GLU A 89 0.49 -11.38 4.06
N GLY A 90 -0.18 -10.73 5.01
CA GLY A 90 -0.46 -11.29 6.34
C GLY A 90 0.54 -10.87 7.42
N ASN A 91 1.44 -9.93 7.14
CA ASN A 91 2.27 -9.24 8.13
C ASN A 91 1.47 -8.17 8.88
N VAL A 92 0.47 -8.61 9.65
CA VAL A 92 -0.46 -7.71 10.35
C VAL A 92 0.26 -6.91 11.43
N ALA A 93 1.20 -7.51 12.16
CA ALA A 93 1.93 -6.81 13.22
C ALA A 93 2.76 -5.65 12.67
N GLY A 94 3.51 -5.86 11.57
CA GLY A 94 4.28 -4.81 10.90
C GLY A 94 3.38 -3.71 10.33
N ALA A 95 2.27 -4.11 9.70
CA ALA A 95 1.28 -3.18 9.18
C ALA A 95 0.70 -2.26 10.28
N LEU A 96 0.32 -2.83 11.43
CA LEU A 96 -0.23 -2.06 12.55
C LEU A 96 0.81 -1.13 13.19
N ASN A 97 2.08 -1.57 13.24
CA ASN A 97 3.16 -0.72 13.73
C ASN A 97 3.29 0.55 12.86
N ILE A 98 3.27 0.43 11.53
CA ILE A 98 3.28 1.61 10.65
C ILE A 98 1.98 2.41 10.81
N LEU A 99 0.81 1.76 10.74
CA LEU A 99 -0.50 2.41 10.75
C LEU A 99 -0.76 3.26 12.00
N ASN A 100 -0.25 2.83 13.16
CA ASN A 100 -0.37 3.58 14.41
C ASN A 100 0.55 4.82 14.47
N ASN A 101 1.58 4.88 13.63
CA ASN A 101 2.53 6.00 13.53
C ASN A 101 2.23 6.91 12.32
N ILE A 102 1.17 6.64 11.57
CA ILE A 102 0.70 7.52 10.50
C ILE A 102 -0.12 8.65 11.11
N GLU A 103 0.38 9.87 10.94
CA GLU A 103 -0.33 11.12 11.20
C GLU A 103 -0.98 11.63 9.90
N GLY A 104 -2.09 12.36 10.02
CA GLY A 104 -2.83 12.94 8.90
C GLY A 104 -4.23 12.34 8.68
N ASN A 105 -5.03 13.05 7.89
CA ASN A 105 -6.37 12.61 7.48
C ASN A 105 -6.32 12.26 5.99
N HIS A 106 -6.62 11.02 5.64
CA HIS A 106 -6.66 10.54 4.27
C HIS A 106 -7.70 9.42 4.17
N ALA A 107 -8.57 9.44 3.15
CA ALA A 107 -9.67 8.48 3.02
C ALA A 107 -9.19 7.03 3.02
N LEU A 108 -8.08 6.74 2.34
CA LEU A 108 -7.46 5.41 2.33
C LEU A 108 -7.03 4.89 3.70
N ILE A 109 -6.62 5.75 4.65
CA ILE A 109 -6.30 5.33 6.02
C ILE A 109 -7.54 4.75 6.70
N GLN A 110 -8.70 5.38 6.51
CA GLN A 110 -9.94 4.91 7.11
C GLN A 110 -10.36 3.57 6.52
N LYS A 111 -10.28 3.41 5.19
CA LYS A 111 -10.54 2.13 4.52
C LYS A 111 -9.63 1.01 5.06
N VAL A 112 -8.33 1.29 5.23
CA VAL A 112 -7.37 0.34 5.81
C VAL A 112 -7.73 -0.01 7.26
N ARG A 113 -8.07 0.97 8.10
CA ARG A 113 -8.47 0.75 9.49
C ARG A 113 -9.76 -0.08 9.59
N ASP A 114 -10.72 0.16 8.71
CA ASP A 114 -11.96 -0.59 8.66
C ASP A 114 -11.74 -2.03 8.16
N ALA A 115 -10.89 -2.25 7.16
CA ALA A 115 -10.50 -3.60 6.73
C ALA A 115 -9.87 -4.40 7.89
N VAL A 116 -8.93 -3.80 8.63
CA VAL A 116 -8.33 -4.42 9.83
C VAL A 116 -9.38 -4.73 10.89
N ARG A 117 -10.29 -3.77 11.16
CA ARG A 117 -11.36 -3.92 12.16
C ARG A 117 -12.31 -5.06 11.78
N ASN A 118 -12.71 -5.12 10.51
CA ASN A 118 -13.61 -6.15 9.98
C ASN A 118 -12.94 -7.53 10.02
N TRP A 119 -11.67 -7.61 9.63
CA TRP A 119 -10.87 -8.82 9.78
C TRP A 119 -10.81 -9.31 11.22
N ARG A 120 -10.48 -8.43 12.17
CA ARG A 120 -10.41 -8.77 13.60
C ARG A 120 -11.76 -9.24 14.17
N ARG A 121 -12.88 -8.69 13.69
CA ARG A 121 -14.23 -9.10 14.11
C ARG A 121 -14.59 -10.52 13.69
N ARG A 122 -14.02 -11.01 12.59
CA ARG A 122 -14.25 -12.37 12.07
C ARG A 122 -13.42 -13.44 12.80
N GLU A 123 -12.45 -13.03 13.61
CA GLU A 123 -11.62 -13.96 14.38
C GLU A 123 -12.34 -14.44 15.66
N PRO A 124 -12.16 -15.71 16.06
CA PRO A 124 -12.67 -16.24 17.33
C PRO A 124 -12.34 -15.37 18.55
N LEU A 125 -13.21 -15.36 19.55
CA LEU A 125 -13.07 -14.52 20.75
C LEU A 125 -11.71 -14.68 21.44
N TRP A 126 -11.22 -15.93 21.56
CA TRP A 126 -9.92 -16.21 22.17
C TRP A 126 -8.77 -15.55 21.41
N ARG A 127 -8.80 -15.54 20.07
CA ARG A 127 -7.80 -14.83 19.25
C ARG A 127 -7.90 -13.34 19.36
N ARG A 128 -9.12 -12.80 19.46
CA ARG A 128 -9.32 -11.36 19.67
C ARG A 128 -8.67 -10.91 20.98
N ILE A 129 -8.70 -11.75 22.02
CA ILE A 129 -8.00 -11.54 23.29
C ILE A 129 -6.48 -11.66 23.08
N SER A 130 -5.98 -12.71 22.42
CA SER A 130 -4.55 -12.84 22.09
C SER A 130 -3.99 -11.62 21.35
N MET A 131 -4.73 -11.08 20.38
CA MET A 131 -4.34 -9.86 19.66
C MET A 131 -4.36 -8.61 20.54
N ARG A 132 -5.18 -8.55 21.61
CA ARG A 132 -5.09 -7.46 22.60
C ARG A 132 -3.78 -7.52 23.38
N LEU A 133 -3.21 -8.71 23.53
CA LEU A 133 -1.92 -8.96 24.17
C LEU A 133 -0.74 -8.89 23.18
N GLY A 134 -0.96 -8.40 21.95
CA GLY A 134 0.08 -8.26 20.92
C GLY A 134 0.39 -9.53 20.13
N MET A 135 -0.29 -10.65 20.39
CA MET A 135 -0.11 -11.89 19.64
C MET A 135 -1.03 -11.91 18.41
N PHE A 136 -0.44 -11.66 17.23
CA PHE A 136 -1.15 -11.70 15.96
C PHE A 136 -0.94 -13.05 15.25
N PRO A 137 -1.95 -13.58 14.56
CA PRO A 137 -1.78 -14.78 13.75
C PRO A 137 -0.79 -14.48 12.63
N PHE A 138 0.25 -15.30 12.52
CA PHE A 138 1.18 -15.26 11.40
C PHE A 138 0.47 -15.74 10.12
N GLU A 139 0.85 -15.16 8.98
CA GLU A 139 0.46 -15.63 7.64
C GLU A 139 -1.05 -15.70 7.40
N ARG A 140 -1.82 -14.79 8.01
CA ARG A 140 -3.25 -14.61 7.70
C ARG A 140 -3.50 -13.28 7.01
N PRO A 141 -3.55 -13.26 5.67
CA PRO A 141 -3.92 -12.09 4.89
C PRO A 141 -5.21 -11.43 5.38
N VAL A 142 -5.20 -10.10 5.42
CA VAL A 142 -6.39 -9.29 5.61
C VAL A 142 -7.07 -9.12 4.26
N ARG A 143 -8.34 -9.54 4.17
CA ARG A 143 -9.16 -9.28 2.98
C ARG A 143 -9.54 -7.80 2.95
N LEU A 144 -9.20 -7.13 1.86
CA LEU A 144 -9.62 -5.76 1.60
C LEU A 144 -10.96 -5.76 0.88
N ASP A 145 -11.81 -4.79 1.20
CA ASP A 145 -13.09 -4.49 0.55
C ASP A 145 -12.99 -3.31 -0.42
N PHE A 146 -11.76 -2.92 -0.77
CA PHE A 146 -11.43 -1.85 -1.70
C PHE A 146 -10.23 -2.23 -2.57
N THR A 147 -10.06 -1.52 -3.69
CA THR A 147 -8.93 -1.73 -4.60
C THR A 147 -7.61 -1.37 -3.93
N PRO A 148 -6.61 -2.27 -3.87
CA PRO A 148 -5.34 -2.00 -3.20
C PRO A 148 -4.56 -0.82 -3.80
N GLY A 149 -4.24 0.14 -2.93
CA GLY A 149 -3.26 1.21 -3.12
C GLY A 149 -3.60 2.31 -4.13
N GLU A 150 -2.92 3.44 -3.95
CA GLU A 150 -3.03 4.65 -4.76
C GLU A 150 -1.65 5.07 -5.30
N ILE A 151 -1.59 5.61 -6.51
CA ILE A 151 -0.32 5.96 -7.18
C ILE A 151 0.04 7.44 -7.08
N ASP A 152 -0.96 8.30 -6.85
CA ASP A 152 -0.73 9.73 -6.70
C ASP A 152 -0.01 10.00 -5.37
N LEU A 153 1.06 10.80 -5.41
CA LEU A 153 1.83 11.13 -4.22
C LEU A 153 1.32 12.41 -3.55
N ASP A 154 0.57 13.22 -4.28
CA ASP A 154 0.09 14.52 -3.82
C ASP A 154 -1.23 14.40 -3.01
N GLY A 155 -1.76 13.18 -2.88
CA GLY A 155 -2.88 12.87 -1.99
C GLY A 155 -4.12 13.69 -2.32
N ASN A 156 -4.42 13.88 -3.62
CA ASN A 156 -5.59 14.64 -4.00
C ASN A 156 -6.84 13.80 -3.72
N ASP A 157 -7.64 14.25 -2.75
CA ASP A 157 -9.01 13.82 -2.50
C ASP A 157 -9.85 14.09 -3.75
N SER A 158 -9.70 13.25 -4.77
CA SER A 158 -10.65 13.18 -5.89
C SER A 158 -11.89 12.43 -5.42
N GLU A 159 -12.56 12.99 -4.41
CA GLU A 159 -14.00 12.92 -4.32
C GLU A 159 -14.57 13.67 -5.53
N THR A 160 -14.72 12.96 -6.65
CA THR A 160 -15.73 13.38 -7.63
C THR A 160 -17.11 13.24 -6.98
N PRO A 161 -17.92 14.31 -6.91
CA PRO A 161 -19.25 14.24 -6.32
C PRO A 161 -20.16 13.46 -7.27
N THR A 162 -20.88 12.48 -6.72
CA THR A 162 -22.08 11.89 -7.32
C THR A 162 -23.07 11.66 -6.16
N ARG A 163 -24.24 12.28 -6.09
CA ARG A 163 -25.05 13.09 -7.02
C ARG A 163 -25.78 14.17 -6.21
#